data_AF-A0A6L6LWR5-F1
#
_entry.id   AF-A0A6L6LWR5-F1
#
_cell.length_a   1.000
_cell.length_b   1.000
_cell.length_c   1.000
_cell.angle_alpha   90.00
_cell.angle_beta   90.00
_cell.angle_gamma   90.00
#
_symmetry.space_group_name_H-M   'P 1'
#
loop_
_entity.id
_entity.type
_entity.pdbx_description
1 polymer ?
#
loop_
_entity_poly.entity_id
_entity_poly.type
_entity_poly.pdbx_seq_one_letter_code
_entity_poly.pdbx_strand_id
1 'polypeptide(L)'
;MKYTFSIKRNIHMYNHLLTVSDGQMRYEAIVESAPLERETMFIWLEDFGFPAAELGAIKEEMAAWFLSQGIACIFNAGKGR
;
A
#
# COMPACT_ATOMS: atom_id res chain seq x y z
N MET A 1 10.75 5.11 -10.81
CA MET A 1 10.21 4.67 -9.51
C MET A 1 11.37 4.68 -8.53
N LYS A 2 11.32 5.57 -7.55
CA LYS A 2 12.25 5.58 -6.41
C LYS A 2 11.97 4.39 -5.49
N TYR A 3 10.69 4.01 -5.35
CA TYR A 3 10.27 2.99 -4.42
C TYR A 3 10.06 1.64 -5.10
N THR A 4 10.40 0.59 -4.37
CA THR A 4 10.09 -0.80 -4.66
C THR A 4 8.93 -1.23 -3.79
N PHE A 5 8.03 -2.01 -4.38
CA PHE A 5 6.80 -2.48 -3.74
C PHE A 5 6.72 -3.99 -3.82
N SER A 6 6.33 -4.63 -2.72
CA SER A 6 6.03 -6.06 -2.70
C SER A 6 4.87 -6.34 -1.78
N ILE A 7 3.96 -7.22 -2.19
CA ILE A 7 2.80 -7.60 -1.39
C ILE A 7 2.82 -9.10 -1.09
N LYS A 8 2.74 -9.46 0.20
CA LYS A 8 2.47 -10.82 0.64
C LYS A 8 0.98 -10.95 0.90
N ARG A 9 0.29 -11.63 -0.01
CA ARG A 9 -1.17 -11.82 0.03
C ARG A 9 -1.58 -12.83 1.09
N ASN A 10 -2.82 -12.67 1.56
CA ASN A 10 -3.55 -13.58 2.45
C ASN A 10 -2.79 -13.97 3.72
N ILE A 11 -2.14 -13.01 4.39
CA ILE A 11 -1.47 -13.28 5.67
C ILE A 11 -2.48 -13.55 6.78
N HIS A 12 -3.68 -12.98 6.67
CA HIS A 12 -4.84 -13.31 7.50
C HIS A 12 -6.14 -12.90 6.80
N MET A 13 -6.92 -13.86 6.29
CA MET A 13 -8.15 -13.59 5.52
C MET A 13 -7.90 -12.56 4.39
N TYR A 14 -8.54 -11.40 4.45
CA TYR A 14 -8.44 -10.31 3.47
C TYR A 14 -7.23 -9.40 3.68
N ASN A 15 -6.42 -9.67 4.70
CA ASN A 15 -5.26 -8.85 5.06
C ASN A 15 -4.02 -9.31 4.31
N HIS A 16 -3.24 -8.34 3.86
CA HIS A 16 -2.01 -8.52 3.11
C HIS A 16 -0.91 -7.66 3.73
N LEU A 17 0.33 -8.12 3.67
CA LEU A 17 1.47 -7.30 4.09
C LEU A 17 2.02 -6.58 2.86
N LEU A 18 1.90 -5.26 2.82
CA LEU A 18 2.55 -4.43 1.81
C LEU A 18 3.88 -3.93 2.38
N THR A 19 4.96 -4.16 1.64
CA THR A 19 6.28 -3.62 1.90
C THR A 19 6.61 -2.57 0.85
N VAL A 20 7.11 -1.43 1.30
CA VAL A 20 7.65 -0.34 0.48
C VAL A 20 9.10 -0.11 0.87
N SER A 21 10.01 0.05 -0.08
CA SER A 21 11.41 0.38 0.21
C SER A 21 12.03 1.28 -0.85
N ASP A 22 12.85 2.24 -0.45
CA ASP A 22 13.69 3.05 -1.34
C ASP A 22 15.13 2.50 -1.48
N GLY A 23 15.37 1.28 -0.98
CA GLY A 23 16.69 0.64 -0.93
C GLY A 23 17.49 0.92 0.34
N GLN A 24 17.13 1.94 1.14
CA GLN A 24 17.74 2.22 2.44
C GLN A 24 16.77 1.96 3.58
N MET A 25 15.56 2.48 3.46
CA MET A 25 14.48 2.35 4.41
C MET A 25 13.49 1.29 3.93
N ARG A 26 12.87 0.61 4.89
CA ARG A 26 11.81 -0.37 4.65
C ARG A 26 10.61 -0.01 5.51
N TYR A 27 9.46 0.12 4.86
CA TYR A 27 8.17 0.44 5.48
C TYR A 27 7.22 -0.72 5.23
N GLU A 28 6.46 -1.10 6.25
CA GLU A 28 5.54 -2.23 6.17
C GLU A 28 4.23 -1.87 6.86
N ALA A 29 3.12 -2.21 6.23
CA ALA A 29 1.81 -2.14 6.88
C ALA A 29 0.88 -3.21 6.32
N ILE A 30 -0.19 -3.45 7.07
CA ILE A 30 -1.30 -4.28 6.63
C ILE A 30 -2.18 -3.47 5.68
N VAL A 31 -2.53 -4.08 4.56
CA VAL A 31 -3.54 -3.56 3.62
C VAL A 31 -4.61 -4.60 3.43
N GLU A 32 -5.82 -4.18 3.05
CA GLU A 32 -6.98 -5.07 3.00
C GLU A 32 -7.57 -5.14 1.60
N SER A 33 -8.02 -6.32 1.19
CA SER A 33 -8.90 -6.45 0.03
C SER A 33 -10.25 -5.79 0.30
N ALA A 34 -10.66 -4.87 -0.56
CA ALA A 34 -12.01 -4.32 -0.53
C ALA A 34 -13.02 -5.36 -1.06
N PRO A 35 -14.24 -5.44 -0.49
CA PRO A 35 -15.29 -6.33 -0.98
C PRO A 35 -15.99 -5.74 -2.22
N LEU A 36 -15.22 -5.50 -3.28
CA LEU A 36 -15.68 -4.93 -4.56
C LEU A 36 -15.47 -5.93 -5.70
N GLU A 37 -16.29 -5.82 -6.76
CA GLU A 37 -16.17 -6.67 -7.95
C GLU A 37 -14.81 -6.50 -8.63
N ARG A 38 -14.32 -5.26 -8.71
CA ARG A 38 -12.96 -4.97 -9.13
C ARG A 38 -12.01 -5.17 -7.96
N GLU A 39 -10.95 -5.94 -8.19
CA GLU A 39 -9.86 -6.08 -7.23
C GLU A 39 -9.32 -4.72 -6.81
N THR A 40 -9.50 -4.39 -5.54
CA THR A 40 -9.20 -3.07 -4.98
C THR A 40 -8.59 -3.24 -3.59
N MET A 41 -7.48 -2.55 -3.30
CA MET A 41 -6.89 -2.51 -1.97
C MET A 41 -7.29 -1.26 -1.19
N PHE A 42 -7.72 -1.47 0.05
CA PHE A 42 -7.79 -0.44 1.08
C PHE A 42 -6.41 -0.26 1.73
N ILE A 43 -5.95 0.98 1.76
CA ILE A 43 -4.61 1.33 2.23
C ILE A 43 -4.70 2.52 3.19
N TRP A 44 -4.14 2.35 4.38
CA TRP A 44 -3.99 3.41 5.38
C TRP A 44 -2.53 3.85 5.44
N LEU A 45 -2.22 5.01 4.85
CA LEU A 45 -0.83 5.47 4.71
C LEU A 45 -0.17 5.80 6.06
N GLU A 46 -0.97 6.12 7.09
CA GLU A 46 -0.48 6.44 8.43
C GLU A 46 0.16 5.23 9.15
N ASP A 47 -0.18 4.00 8.74
CA ASP A 47 0.36 2.78 9.36
C ASP A 47 1.82 2.50 8.97
N PHE A 48 2.27 3.03 7.83
CA PHE A 48 3.64 2.84 7.34
C PHE A 48 4.66 3.74 8.04
N GLY A 49 4.22 4.83 8.68
CA GLY A 49 5.13 5.80 9.29
C GLY A 49 6.03 6.54 8.29
N PHE A 50 5.51 6.83 7.08
CA PHE A 50 6.27 7.53 6.04
C PHE A 50 6.71 8.95 6.46
N PRO A 51 7.87 9.43 5.99
CA PRO A 51 8.23 10.83 6.13
C PRO A 51 7.22 11.74 5.41
N ALA A 52 6.74 12.79 6.07
CA ALA A 52 5.72 13.70 5.52
C ALA A 52 6.14 14.33 4.17
N ALA A 53 7.44 14.62 4.00
CA ALA A 53 8.00 15.17 2.78
C ALA A 53 7.92 14.21 1.58
N GLU A 54 7.81 12.90 1.83
CA GLU A 54 7.81 11.86 0.80
C GLU A 54 6.42 11.28 0.51
N LEU A 55 5.43 11.58 1.36
CA LEU A 55 4.09 10.99 1.30
C LEU A 55 3.42 11.14 -0.07
N GLY A 56 3.56 12.31 -0.71
CA GLY A 56 3.00 12.56 -2.03
C GLY A 56 3.58 11.64 -3.11
N ALA A 57 4.90 11.55 -3.17
CA ALA A 57 5.61 10.72 -4.16
C ALA A 57 5.33 9.22 -3.92
N ILE A 58 5.36 8.78 -2.66
CA ILE A 58 5.05 7.37 -2.31
C ILE A 58 3.63 7.03 -2.73
N LYS A 59 2.65 7.89 -2.45
CA LYS A 59 1.25 7.66 -2.81
C LYS A 59 1.05 7.53 -4.32
N GLU A 60 1.69 8.40 -5.10
CA GLU A 60 1.63 8.38 -6.57
C GLU A 60 2.27 7.10 -7.14
N GLU A 61 3.50 6.78 -6.72
CA GLU A 61 4.20 5.57 -7.20
C GLU A 61 3.47 4.29 -6.77
N MET A 62 2.91 4.26 -5.56
CA MET A 62 2.13 3.12 -5.06
C MET A 62 0.86 2.89 -5.90
N ALA A 63 0.12 3.96 -6.21
CA ALA A 63 -1.06 3.86 -7.06
C ALA A 63 -0.71 3.37 -8.47
N ALA A 64 0.38 3.88 -9.05
CA ALA A 64 0.87 3.42 -10.35
C ALA A 64 1.30 1.94 -10.32
N TRP A 65 1.97 1.51 -9.25
CA TRP A 65 2.39 0.13 -9.07
C TRP A 65 1.19 -0.83 -8.97
N PHE A 66 0.20 -0.55 -8.14
CA PHE A 66 -1.01 -1.39 -8.05
C PHE A 66 -1.78 -1.41 -9.37
N LEU A 67 -1.90 -0.26 -10.05
CA LEU A 67 -2.55 -0.20 -11.35
C LEU A 67 -1.85 -1.09 -12.39
N SER A 68 -0.51 -1.15 -12.38
CA SER A 68 0.28 -2.04 -13.24
C SER A 68 0.01 -3.54 -12.97
N GLN A 69 -0.47 -3.88 -11.77
CA GLN A 69 -0.88 -5.23 -11.38
C GLN A 69 -2.38 -5.50 -11.69
N GLY A 70 -3.10 -4.52 -12.25
CA GLY A 70 -4.55 -4.60 -12.48
C GLY A 70 -5.40 -4.30 -11.24
N ILE A 71 -4.80 -3.85 -10.15
CA ILE A 71 -5.45 -3.64 -8.85
C ILE A 71 -5.74 -2.14 -8.66
N ALA A 72 -6.95 -1.79 -8.23
CA ALA A 72 -7.26 -0.42 -7.83
C ALA A 72 -6.83 -0.14 -6.38
N CYS A 73 -6.66 1.13 -6.03
CA CYS A 73 -6.37 1.54 -4.65
C CYS A 73 -7.42 2.52 -4.15
N ILE A 74 -7.78 2.38 -2.88
CA ILE A 74 -8.52 3.38 -2.12
C ILE A 74 -7.67 3.72 -0.89
N PHE A 75 -7.25 4.98 -0.80
CA PHE A 75 -6.47 5.48 0.33
C PHE A 75 -7.43 6.02 1.40
N ASN A 76 -7.41 5.40 2.57
CA ASN A 76 -8.21 5.81 3.71
C ASN A 76 -7.39 6.70 4.65
N ALA A 77 -8.08 7.62 5.32
CA ALA A 77 -7.50 8.43 6.39
C ALA A 77 -7.48 7.65 7.73
N GLY A 78 -6.58 8.02 8.63
CA GLY A 78 -6.41 7.34 9.92
C GLY A 78 -5.57 6.07 9.81
N LYS A 79 -5.62 5.27 10.87
CA LYS A 79 -4.94 3.97 10.99
C LYS A 79 -5.87 2.82 10.63
N GLY A 80 -5.32 1.80 9.98
CA GLY A 80 -5.96 0.51 9.77
C GLY A 80 -6.20 -0.21 11.10
N ARG A 81 -7.00 -1.28 11.05
CA ARG A 81 -7.35 -2.09 12.23
C ARG A 81 -6.37 -3.22 12.49
#